data_AF-A0A147JAU0-F1
#
_entry.id   AF-A0A147JAU0-F1
#
_cell.length_a   1.000
_cell.length_b   1.000
_cell.length_c   1.000
_cell.angle_alpha   90.00
_cell.angle_beta   90.00
_cell.angle_gamma   90.00
#
_symmetry.space_group_name_H-M   'P 1'
#
loop_
_entity.id
_entity.type
_entity.pdbx_description
1 polymer ?
#
loop_
_entity_poly.entity_id
_entity_poly.type
_entity_poly.pdbx_seq_one_letter_code
_entity_poly.pdbx_strand_id
1 'polypeptide(L)'
;MFDGLSLPVLLAIFAACAGVIWIAGVKLADTTDILSSRLNLGKALGGIIVLAVATNLPELAITVSAAMAGNLGVAVGNILGGIAIQTVVLVATRSFLSSSSLP
;
A
#
# COMPACT_ATOMS: atom_id res chain seq x y z
N MET A 1 -23.83 -7.78 -6.34
CA MET A 1 -24.27 -7.67 -4.91
C MET A 1 -24.41 -6.21 -4.46
N PHE A 2 -23.80 -5.25 -5.16
CA PHE A 2 -23.95 -3.80 -4.89
C PHE A 2 -24.74 -3.05 -5.99
N ASP A 3 -25.21 -3.75 -7.01
CA ASP A 3 -25.81 -3.19 -8.24
C ASP A 3 -27.15 -2.46 -8.02
N GLY A 4 -27.72 -2.54 -6.81
CA GLY A 4 -28.93 -1.83 -6.39
C GLY A 4 -28.72 -0.75 -5.33
N LEU A 5 -27.47 -0.48 -4.91
CA LEU A 5 -27.17 0.52 -3.89
C LEU A 5 -27.02 1.93 -4.50
N SER A 6 -27.60 2.93 -3.83
CA SER A 6 -27.40 4.33 -4.20
C SER A 6 -25.94 4.75 -4.03
N LEU A 7 -25.42 5.57 -4.97
CA LEU A 7 -24.07 6.16 -4.92
C LEU A 7 -23.59 6.64 -3.54
N PRO A 8 -24.38 7.38 -2.73
CA PRO A 8 -23.93 7.83 -1.41
C PRO A 8 -23.60 6.68 -0.46
N VAL A 9 -24.30 5.55 -0.55
CA VAL A 9 -24.03 4.38 0.28
C VAL A 9 -22.75 3.69 -0.17
N LEU A 10 -22.49 3.61 -1.48
CA LEU A 10 -21.23 3.07 -1.99
C LEU A 10 -20.03 3.92 -1.54
N LEU A 11 -20.17 5.25 -1.57
CA LEU A 11 -19.15 6.17 -1.06
C LEU A 11 -18.94 6.03 0.45
N ALA A 12 -20.01 5.85 1.22
CA ALA A 12 -19.92 5.62 2.66
C ALA A 12 -19.19 4.31 3.00
N ILE A 13 -19.49 3.23 2.28
CA ILE A 13 -18.80 1.94 2.42
C ILE A 13 -17.33 2.09 2.05
N PHE A 14 -17.03 2.77 0.94
CA PHE A 14 -15.66 3.03 0.52
C PHE A 14 -14.88 3.82 1.58
N ALA A 15 -15.46 4.90 2.11
CA ALA A 15 -14.84 5.73 3.14
C ALA A 15 -14.61 4.95 4.44
N ALA A 16 -15.56 4.10 4.84
CA ALA A 16 -15.41 3.23 6.01
C ALA A 16 -14.26 2.23 5.82
N CYS A 17 -14.22 1.54 4.68
CA CYS A 17 -13.12 0.62 4.35
C CYS A 17 -11.77 1.34 4.30
N ALA A 18 -11.71 2.52 3.67
CA ALA A 18 -10.50 3.33 3.63
C ALA A 18 -10.02 3.72 5.04
N GLY A 19 -10.94 4.11 5.92
CA GLY A 19 -10.63 4.40 7.32
C GLY A 19 -10.09 3.18 8.08
N VAL A 20 -10.69 2.00 7.89
CA VAL A 20 -10.20 0.75 8.48
C VAL A 20 -8.78 0.42 8.01
N ILE A 21 -8.54 0.51 6.70
CA ILE A 21 -7.21 0.26 6.10
C ILE A 21 -6.18 1.25 6.65
N TRP A 22 -6.54 2.53 6.78
CA TRP A 22 -5.67 3.55 7.37
C TRP A 22 -5.24 3.19 8.80
N ILE A 23 -6.21 2.87 9.67
CA ILE A 23 -5.94 2.52 11.07
C ILE A 23 -5.10 1.24 11.15
N ALA A 24 -5.41 0.23 10.32
CA ALA A 24 -4.65 -1.00 10.26
C ALA A 24 -3.20 -0.77 9.81
N GLY A 25 -2.99 0.09 8.81
CA GLY A 25 -1.66 0.47 8.33
C GLY A 25 -0.82 1.16 9.40
N VAL A 26 -1.40 2.11 10.13
CA VAL A 26 -0.71 2.79 11.25
C VAL A 26 -0.31 1.79 12.35
N LYS A 27 -1.26 0.95 12.79
CA LYS A 27 -0.96 -0.08 13.81
C LYS A 27 0.09 -1.08 13.35
N LEU A 28 0.10 -1.41 12.06
CA LEU A 28 1.10 -2.31 11.50
C LEU A 28 2.49 -1.68 11.61
N ALA A 29 2.65 -0.41 11.23
CA ALA A 29 3.92 0.31 11.35
C ALA A 29 4.44 0.28 12.80
N ASP A 30 3.60 0.63 13.79
CA ASP A 30 3.96 0.59 15.21
C ASP A 30 4.41 -0.80 15.67
N THR A 31 3.69 -1.84 15.23
CA THR A 31 4.02 -3.24 15.56
C THR A 31 5.40 -3.63 15.01
N THR A 32 5.79 -3.05 13.88
CA THR A 32 7.03 -3.42 13.23
C THR A 32 8.25 -2.74 13.87
N ASP A 33 8.09 -1.59 14.53
CA ASP A 33 9.12 -1.00 15.40
C ASP A 33 9.45 -1.91 16.60
N ILE A 34 8.41 -2.49 17.20
CA ILE A 34 8.55 -3.49 18.26
C ILE A 34 9.29 -4.72 17.72
N LEU A 35 8.91 -5.20 16.54
CA LEU A 35 9.54 -6.38 15.92
C LEU A 35 11.02 -6.15 15.59
N SER A 36 11.36 -4.98 15.06
CA SER A 36 12.75 -4.55 14.81
C SER A 36 13.60 -4.58 16.08
N SER A 37 13.06 -4.11 17.20
CA SER A 37 13.74 -4.16 18.50
C SER A 37 13.98 -5.58 19.03
N ARG A 38 13.04 -6.51 18.76
CA ARG A 38 13.09 -7.90 19.21
C ARG A 38 14.00 -8.79 18.37
N LEU A 39 14.06 -8.55 17.07
CA LEU A 39 14.84 -9.36 16.14
C LEU A 39 16.32 -8.96 16.08
N ASN A 40 16.74 -7.91 16.80
CA ASN A 40 18.10 -7.37 16.77
C ASN A 40 18.63 -7.09 15.34
N LEU A 41 17.72 -6.98 14.37
CA LEU A 41 18.02 -6.54 13.01
C LEU A 41 18.41 -5.08 13.15
N GLY A 42 19.70 -4.77 13.01
CA GLY A 42 20.22 -3.40 13.20
C GLY A 42 19.29 -2.38 12.53
N LYS A 43 19.02 -1.25 13.20
CA LYS A 43 17.92 -0.31 12.89
C LYS A 43 17.64 -0.06 11.40
N ALA A 44 18.69 -0.05 10.57
CA ALA A 44 18.60 0.06 9.12
C ALA A 44 17.93 -1.15 8.42
N LEU A 45 18.37 -2.38 8.71
CA LEU A 45 17.81 -3.60 8.10
C LEU A 45 16.38 -3.86 8.57
N GLY A 46 16.10 -3.64 9.85
CA GLY A 46 14.75 -3.69 10.39
C GLY A 46 13.85 -2.72 9.65
N GLY A 47 14.21 -1.42 9.62
CA GLY A 47 13.43 -0.38 8.97
C GLY A 47 13.13 -0.65 7.48
N ILE A 48 14.10 -1.16 6.72
CA ILE A 48 13.90 -1.47 5.30
C ILE A 48 12.91 -2.62 5.10
N ILE A 49 13.05 -3.71 5.86
CA ILE A 49 12.15 -4.88 5.75
C ILE A 49 10.73 -4.49 6.19
N VAL A 50 10.62 -3.81 7.32
CA VAL A 50 9.37 -3.26 7.86
C VAL A 50 8.66 -2.42 6.81
N LEU A 51 9.37 -1.44 6.25
CA LEU A 51 8.81 -0.51 5.27
C LEU A 51 8.34 -1.25 4.03
N ALA A 52 9.17 -2.16 3.50
CA ALA A 52 8.84 -2.95 2.31
C ALA A 52 7.61 -3.85 2.50
N VAL A 53 7.44 -4.44 3.70
CA VAL A 53 6.25 -5.24 4.02
C VAL A 53 5.03 -4.34 4.17
N ALA A 54 5.15 -3.25 4.94
CA ALA A 54 4.04 -2.34 5.21
C ALA A 54 3.48 -1.69 3.92
N THR A 55 4.36 -1.34 2.97
CA THR A 55 3.94 -0.75 1.69
C THR A 55 3.25 -1.75 0.77
N ASN A 56 3.67 -3.01 0.77
CA ASN A 56 3.12 -4.04 -0.14
C ASN A 56 1.92 -4.80 0.45
N LEU A 57 1.71 -4.77 1.77
CA LEU A 57 0.62 -5.50 2.43
C LEU A 57 -0.78 -5.18 1.88
N PRO A 58 -1.15 -3.89 1.64
CA PRO A 58 -2.45 -3.55 1.10
C PRO A 58 -2.64 -4.10 -0.33
N GLU A 59 -1.62 -4.02 -1.17
CA GLU A 59 -1.65 -4.54 -2.54
C GLU A 59 -1.80 -6.06 -2.55
N LEU A 60 -1.09 -6.77 -1.66
CA LEU A 60 -1.26 -8.21 -1.48
C LEU A 60 -2.69 -8.56 -1.04
N ALA A 61 -3.25 -7.81 -0.10
CA ALA A 61 -4.62 -8.04 0.38
C ALA A 61 -5.66 -7.87 -0.75
N ILE A 62 -5.53 -6.81 -1.56
CA ILE A 62 -6.42 -6.55 -2.71
C ILE A 62 -6.25 -7.64 -3.76
N THR A 63 -5.02 -7.97 -4.11
CA THR A 63 -4.69 -8.97 -5.14
C THR A 63 -5.23 -10.35 -4.77
N VAL A 64 -4.99 -10.80 -3.53
CA VAL A 64 -5.49 -12.10 -3.03
C VAL A 64 -7.01 -12.11 -2.98
N SER A 65 -7.63 -11.05 -2.45
CA SER A 65 -9.10 -10.95 -2.39
C SER A 65 -9.74 -10.97 -3.78
N ALA A 66 -9.15 -10.26 -4.75
CA ALA A 66 -9.62 -10.23 -6.13
C ALA A 66 -9.42 -11.57 -6.85
N ALA A 67 -8.28 -12.24 -6.65
CA ALA A 67 -8.01 -13.56 -7.20
C ALA A 67 -8.99 -14.61 -6.63
N MET A 68 -9.25 -14.58 -5.32
CA MET A 68 -10.23 -15.46 -4.68
C MET A 68 -11.67 -15.21 -5.16
N ALA A 69 -12.01 -13.95 -5.50
CA ALA A 69 -13.30 -13.59 -6.08
C ALA A 69 -13.41 -13.93 -7.58
N GLY A 70 -12.39 -14.58 -8.19
CA GLY A 70 -12.35 -14.90 -9.62
C GLY A 70 -12.14 -13.69 -10.52
N ASN A 71 -11.86 -12.51 -9.96
CA ASN A 71 -11.66 -11.27 -10.71
C ASN A 71 -10.18 -11.04 -11.00
N LEU A 72 -9.64 -11.85 -11.92
CA LEU A 72 -8.23 -11.77 -12.33
C LEU A 72 -7.87 -10.42 -12.95
N GLY A 73 -8.82 -9.73 -13.60
CA GLY A 73 -8.59 -8.40 -14.17
C GLY A 73 -8.23 -7.37 -13.10
N VAL A 74 -8.93 -7.37 -11.97
CA VAL A 74 -8.62 -6.48 -10.82
C VAL A 74 -7.30 -6.89 -10.16
N ALA A 75 -7.04 -8.19 -9.99
CA ALA A 75 -5.79 -8.66 -9.41
C ALA A 75 -4.55 -8.24 -10.24
N VAL A 76 -4.60 -8.48 -11.55
CA VAL A 76 -3.51 -8.09 -12.47
C VAL A 76 -3.40 -6.56 -12.57
N GLY A 77 -4.53 -5.86 -12.65
CA GLY A 77 -4.56 -4.40 -12.66
C GLY A 77 -3.93 -3.78 -11.41
N ASN A 78 -4.19 -4.37 -10.23
CA ASN A 78 -3.56 -3.93 -8.99
C ASN A 78 -2.04 -4.08 -9.01
N ILE A 79 -1.52 -5.25 -9.45
CA ILE A 79 -0.07 -5.50 -9.54
C ILE A 79 0.60 -4.55 -10.54
N LEU A 80 0.08 -4.49 -11.77
CA LEU A 80 0.70 -3.67 -12.83
C LEU A 80 0.58 -2.18 -12.53
N GLY A 81 -0.57 -1.74 -12.02
CA GLY A 81 -0.79 -0.35 -11.60
C GLY A 81 0.11 0.05 -10.45
N GLY A 82 0.29 -0.83 -9.45
CA GLY A 82 1.20 -0.62 -8.33
C GLY A 82 2.64 -0.38 -8.78
N ILE A 83 3.18 -1.26 -9.64
CA ILE A 83 4.53 -1.13 -10.19
C ILE A 83 4.66 0.14 -11.03
N ALA A 84 3.65 0.47 -11.83
CA ALA A 84 3.65 1.68 -12.65
C ALA A 84 3.72 2.95 -11.78
N ILE A 85 2.88 3.06 -10.74
CA ILE A 85 2.89 4.20 -9.82
C ILE A 85 4.20 4.28 -9.05
N GLN A 86 4.73 3.17 -8.52
CA GLN A 86 6.02 3.15 -7.84
C GLN A 86 7.15 3.64 -8.76
N THR A 87 7.14 3.23 -10.04
CA THR A 87 8.10 3.67 -11.04
C THR A 87 7.96 5.17 -11.35
N VAL A 88 6.72 5.65 -11.55
CA VAL A 88 6.45 7.07 -11.80
C VAL A 88 6.90 7.92 -10.62
N VAL A 89 6.60 7.51 -9.38
CA VAL A 89 7.03 8.20 -8.16
C VAL A 89 8.56 8.24 -8.09
N LEU A 90 9.26 7.13 -8.35
CA LEU A 90 10.72 7.09 -8.38
C LEU A 90 11.31 8.07 -9.42
N VAL A 91 10.78 8.07 -10.64
CA VAL A 91 11.23 8.97 -11.72
C VAL A 91 10.95 10.42 -11.37
N ALA A 92 9.76 10.74 -10.86
CA ALA A 92 9.36 12.08 -10.44
C ALA A 92 10.26 12.60 -9.31
N THR A 93 10.51 11.77 -8.29
CA THR A 93 11.37 12.13 -7.15
C THR A 93 12.80 12.38 -7.60
N ARG A 94 13.32 11.56 -8.53
CA ARG A 94 14.66 11.76 -9.11
C ARG A 94 14.73 13.02 -9.96
N SER A 95 13.71 13.31 -10.77
CA SER A 95 13.64 14.53 -11.58
C SER A 95 13.62 15.78 -10.70
N PHE A 96 12.84 15.76 -9.61
CA PHE A 96 12.79 16.85 -8.64
C PHE A 96 14.13 17.04 -7.91
N LEU A 97 14.75 15.95 -7.42
CA LEU A 97 16.08 16.03 -6.81
C LEU A 97 17.13 16.56 -7.78
N SER A 98 17.12 16.08 -9.03
CA SER A 98 18.02 16.55 -10.09
C SER A 98 17.83 18.02 -10.42
N SER A 99 16.61 18.55 -10.30
CA SER A 99 16.31 19.97 -10.48
C SER A 99 16.78 20.82 -9.29
N SER A 100 16.87 20.24 -8.09
CA SER A 100 17.34 20.93 -6.86
C SER A 100 18.85 20.90 -6.66
N SER A 101 19.57 20.06 -7.42
CA SER A 101 21.03 19.93 -7.41
C SER A 101 21.73 20.74 -8.52
N LEU A 102 21.04 21.72 -9.12
CA LEU A 102 21.65 22.71 -10.01
C LEU A 102 22.27 23.82 -9.15
N PRO A 103 23.59 24.09 -9.22
CA PRO A 103 24.13 25.38 -8.81
C PRO A 103 23.60 26.52 -9.69
#